data_AF-A0A0G4ENV5-F1
#
_entry.id   AF-A0A0G4ENV5-F1
#
_cell.length_a   1.000
_cell.length_b   1.000
_cell.length_c   1.000
_cell.angle_alpha   90.00
_cell.angle_beta   90.00
_cell.angle_gamma   90.00
#
_symmetry.space_group_name_H-M   'P 1'
#
loop_
_entity.id
_entity.type
_entity.pdbx_description
1 polymer ?
#
loop_
_entity_poly.entity_id
_entity_poly.type
_entity_poly.pdbx_seq_one_letter_code
_entity_poly.pdbx_strand_id
1 'polypeptide(L)'
;MTAIREQLLPRVQVYRLKQAQVNSCIDQLLWMDTAAAAMAPLMVAKVSRQFAAVSDLLAELADTINSTIALTRHSRTQARLLHISDIPASPMSVILALSDLTTVSNLKSTARPIRNALRPIVRRLRLPKAIERARVGGVVQFDDQLSHGDVMKAMWVMEEGGEGGWGEVGDTLSVAEHCGYCQLPVTVGAADLQTHATKAWMLVGRYVALRRPTGQHDGTLELFRHNNNEVRIIRNEPNFTITLNPPLPLPSRPVHPFSQHPFTHHAKTHDPPVRSCLVWQNGVGWATVGANNGLVYASASSMLKRLVLRHRLLAVGGFIDSPTTVVVDRSVRGGHLDRIMTQSQHAPLNGCSHVMAYECASGWCGQAHRLTSSDDPFISWIFFIIQPGNNQDVHVTIRTSEAPAAGVPHDAPFTQRFPRTAAKVRRVLGPTAAIVLDGQAP
;
A
#
# COMPACT_ATOMS: atom_id res chain seq x y z
N MET A 1 45.75 -8.06 11.53
CA MET A 1 44.65 -8.14 10.54
C MET A 1 44.66 -9.46 9.77
N THR A 2 45.79 -9.93 9.23
CA THR A 2 45.90 -11.21 8.51
C THR A 2 45.53 -12.43 9.38
N ALA A 3 46.04 -12.50 10.61
CA ALA A 3 45.74 -13.64 11.51
C ALA A 3 44.25 -13.77 11.90
N ILE A 4 43.55 -12.65 12.17
CA ILE A 4 42.11 -12.67 12.53
C ILE A 4 41.25 -12.99 11.29
N ARG A 5 41.66 -12.49 10.11
CA ARG A 5 41.02 -12.83 8.84
C ARG A 5 41.14 -14.32 8.53
N GLU A 6 42.30 -14.91 8.75
CA GLU A 6 42.53 -16.35 8.55
C GLU A 6 41.75 -17.21 9.55
N GLN A 7 41.49 -16.71 10.75
CA GLN A 7 40.70 -17.42 11.76
C GLN A 7 39.18 -17.34 11.51
N LEU A 8 38.68 -16.21 10.97
CA LEU A 8 37.25 -16.00 10.72
C LEU A 8 36.77 -16.51 9.36
N LEU A 9 37.64 -16.55 8.35
CA LEU A 9 37.27 -16.97 7.00
C LEU A 9 36.71 -18.41 6.91
N PRO A 10 37.28 -19.41 7.61
CA PRO A 10 36.74 -20.77 7.64
C PRO A 10 35.35 -20.81 8.29
N ARG A 11 35.17 -20.07 9.40
CA ARG A 11 33.87 -19.97 10.08
C ARG A 11 32.81 -19.34 9.19
N VAL A 12 33.13 -18.26 8.47
CA VAL A 12 32.21 -17.62 7.51
C VAL A 12 31.85 -18.56 6.35
N GLN A 13 32.78 -19.39 5.88
CA GLN A 13 32.48 -20.42 4.88
C GLN A 13 31.52 -21.48 5.42
N VAL A 14 31.69 -21.92 6.67
CA VAL A 14 30.74 -22.82 7.34
C VAL A 14 29.35 -22.19 7.44
N TYR A 15 29.26 -20.90 7.81
CA TYR A 15 27.98 -20.18 7.83
C TYR A 15 27.31 -20.12 6.44
N ARG A 16 28.07 -19.84 5.38
CA ARG A 16 27.54 -19.80 4.00
C ARG A 16 27.04 -21.17 3.52
N LEU A 17 27.78 -22.24 3.83
CA LEU A 17 27.41 -23.59 3.48
C LEU A 17 26.08 -24.00 4.15
N LYS A 18 25.95 -23.69 5.45
CA LYS A 18 24.73 -23.97 6.20
C LYS A 18 23.56 -23.10 5.73
N GLN A 19 23.79 -21.84 5.37
CA GLN A 19 22.75 -20.98 4.83
C GLN A 19 22.26 -21.44 3.44
N ALA A 20 23.15 -21.94 2.59
CA ALA A 20 22.76 -22.57 1.32
C ALA A 20 21.92 -23.84 1.54
N GLN A 21 22.25 -24.65 2.56
CA GLN A 21 21.43 -25.79 2.96
C GLN A 21 20.02 -25.38 3.42
N VAL A 22 19.91 -24.32 4.23
CA VAL A 22 18.61 -23.80 4.68
C VAL A 22 17.79 -23.31 3.49
N ASN A 23 18.39 -22.53 2.58
CA ASN A 23 17.69 -22.03 1.39
C ASN A 23 17.22 -23.17 0.48
N SER A 24 18.06 -24.19 0.24
CA SER A 24 17.67 -25.38 -0.52
C SER A 24 16.49 -26.13 0.13
N CYS A 25 16.41 -26.14 1.46
CA CYS A 25 15.28 -26.72 2.18
C CYS A 25 14.00 -25.87 2.07
N ILE A 26 14.12 -24.53 2.04
CA ILE A 26 12.99 -23.62 1.80
C ILE A 26 12.44 -23.82 0.39
N ASP A 27 13.32 -23.96 -0.61
CA ASP A 27 12.92 -24.24 -1.99
C ASP A 27 12.23 -25.61 -2.12
N GLN A 28 12.70 -26.63 -1.37
CA GLN A 28 12.04 -27.94 -1.27
C GLN A 28 10.66 -27.85 -0.59
N LEU A 29 10.52 -27.01 0.44
CA LEU A 29 9.24 -26.73 1.11
C LEU A 29 8.25 -26.02 0.17
N LEU A 30 8.71 -25.04 -0.61
CA LEU A 30 7.92 -24.32 -1.61
C LEU A 30 7.46 -25.23 -2.76
N TRP A 31 8.28 -26.20 -3.15
CA TRP A 31 7.91 -27.23 -4.14
C TRP A 31 6.84 -28.22 -3.64
N MET A 32 6.61 -28.30 -2.33
CA MET A 32 5.68 -29.26 -1.72
C MET A 32 4.26 -28.71 -1.50
N ASP A 33 4.06 -27.40 -1.48
CA ASP A 33 2.72 -26.79 -1.55
C ASP A 33 1.98 -27.16 -2.84
N THR A 34 2.72 -27.66 -3.85
CA THR A 34 2.18 -28.17 -5.11
C THR A 34 1.90 -29.68 -5.10
N ALA A 35 2.34 -30.43 -4.08
CA ALA A 35 2.22 -31.89 -4.01
C ALA A 35 1.94 -32.37 -2.58
N ALA A 36 0.74 -32.11 -2.08
CA ALA A 36 0.31 -32.57 -0.77
C ALA A 36 -0.18 -34.03 -0.81
N ALA A 37 0.40 -34.90 0.04
CA ALA A 37 -0.38 -35.75 0.97
C ALA A 37 0.43 -36.79 1.78
N ALA A 38 1.66 -37.20 1.43
CA ALA A 38 2.20 -38.46 2.00
C ALA A 38 3.48 -38.39 2.88
N MET A 39 4.15 -37.24 3.07
CA MET A 39 5.50 -37.20 3.66
C MET A 39 5.69 -36.23 4.84
N ALA A 40 4.73 -36.15 5.76
CA ALA A 40 4.77 -35.20 6.89
C ALA A 40 5.77 -35.54 8.02
N PRO A 41 5.92 -36.78 8.53
CA PRO A 41 6.70 -37.02 9.76
C PRO A 41 8.22 -36.95 9.57
N LEU A 42 8.73 -37.46 8.45
CA LEU A 42 10.17 -37.47 8.15
C LEU A 42 10.70 -36.06 7.90
N MET A 43 9.86 -35.21 7.30
CA MET A 43 10.18 -33.81 6.99
C MET A 43 10.17 -32.94 8.25
N VAL A 44 9.21 -33.14 9.16
CA VAL A 44 9.20 -32.47 10.47
C VAL A 44 10.48 -32.82 11.24
N ALA A 45 10.89 -34.09 11.27
CA ALA A 45 12.13 -34.50 11.92
C ALA A 45 13.38 -33.85 11.27
N LYS A 46 13.41 -33.69 9.94
CA LYS A 46 14.51 -33.05 9.23
C LYS A 46 14.55 -31.54 9.50
N VAL A 47 13.40 -30.87 9.48
CA VAL A 47 13.26 -29.45 9.83
C VAL A 47 13.65 -29.22 11.29
N SER A 48 13.19 -30.05 12.23
CA SER A 48 13.57 -29.96 13.64
C SER A 48 15.07 -30.15 13.88
N ARG A 49 15.73 -31.09 13.19
CA ARG A 49 17.19 -31.25 13.27
C ARG A 49 17.95 -30.04 12.70
N GLN A 50 17.43 -29.43 11.64
CA GLN A 50 18.03 -28.23 11.06
C GLN A 50 17.82 -27.00 11.96
N PHE A 51 16.64 -26.86 12.60
CA PHE A 51 16.41 -25.84 13.63
C PHE A 51 17.35 -26.03 14.84
N ALA A 52 17.57 -27.26 15.29
CA ALA A 52 18.56 -27.56 16.32
C ALA A 52 19.96 -27.13 15.89
N ALA A 53 20.39 -27.47 14.67
CA ALA A 53 21.69 -27.08 14.14
C ALA A 53 21.87 -25.56 13.97
N VAL A 54 20.81 -24.81 13.68
CA VAL A 54 20.81 -23.34 13.65
C VAL A 54 20.83 -22.76 15.06
N SER A 55 20.11 -23.38 16.00
CA SER A 55 20.10 -22.99 17.41
C SER A 55 21.48 -23.17 18.06
N ASP A 56 22.17 -24.29 17.81
CA ASP A 56 23.54 -24.55 18.27
C ASP A 56 24.52 -23.50 17.72
N LEU A 57 24.31 -23.07 16.47
CA LEU A 57 25.12 -22.07 15.78
C LEU A 57 24.92 -20.66 16.36
N LEU A 58 23.69 -20.34 16.78
CA LEU A 58 23.36 -19.11 17.49
C LEU A 58 23.93 -19.14 18.91
N ALA A 59 23.93 -20.30 19.57
CA ALA A 59 24.56 -20.49 20.87
C ALA A 59 26.09 -20.32 20.79
N GLU A 60 26.75 -20.90 19.78
CA GLU A 60 28.20 -20.71 19.55
C GLU A 60 28.55 -19.24 19.26
N LEU A 61 27.69 -18.54 18.51
CA LEU A 61 27.86 -17.12 18.26
C LEU A 61 27.68 -16.30 19.55
N ALA A 62 26.68 -16.62 20.37
CA ALA A 62 26.46 -16.00 21.66
C ALA A 62 27.64 -16.23 22.62
N ASP A 63 28.17 -17.45 22.70
CA ASP A 63 29.35 -17.78 23.48
C ASP A 63 30.61 -17.08 22.97
N THR A 64 30.76 -16.94 21.65
CA THR A 64 31.85 -16.19 21.05
C THR A 64 31.75 -14.70 21.41
N ILE A 65 30.56 -14.12 21.36
CA ILE A 65 30.31 -12.73 21.77
C ILE A 65 30.58 -12.56 23.27
N ASN A 66 30.06 -13.44 24.11
CA ASN A 66 30.26 -13.41 25.57
C ASN A 66 31.73 -13.58 25.95
N SER A 67 32.45 -14.50 25.30
CA SER A 67 33.88 -14.71 25.48
C SER A 67 34.68 -13.48 25.04
N THR A 68 34.30 -12.85 23.94
CA THR A 68 34.93 -11.60 23.46
C THR A 68 34.69 -10.44 24.44
N ILE A 69 33.47 -10.31 24.98
CA ILE A 69 33.12 -9.32 26.01
C ILE A 69 33.94 -9.58 27.29
N ALA A 70 34.02 -10.82 27.75
CA ALA A 70 34.79 -11.20 28.94
C ALA A 70 36.30 -10.93 28.76
N LEU A 71 36.86 -11.24 27.59
CA LEU A 71 38.25 -10.96 27.25
C LEU A 71 38.56 -9.45 27.33
N THR A 72 37.66 -8.62 26.82
CA THR A 72 37.79 -7.15 26.86
C THR A 72 37.59 -6.55 28.26
N ARG A 73 36.91 -7.26 29.17
CA ARG A 73 36.71 -6.82 30.57
C ARG A 73 37.91 -7.11 31.48
N HIS A 74 38.65 -8.19 31.25
CA HIS A 74 39.72 -8.63 32.14
C HIS A 74 41.14 -8.15 31.78
N SER A 75 41.36 -7.66 30.55
CA SER A 75 42.69 -7.22 30.08
C SER A 75 42.80 -5.70 29.99
N ARG A 76 42.70 -5.02 31.14
CA ARG A 76 42.70 -3.54 31.22
C ARG A 76 44.06 -2.89 30.86
N THR A 77 45.12 -3.67 30.65
CA THR A 77 46.49 -3.15 30.48
C THR A 77 47.13 -3.38 29.11
N GLN A 78 46.55 -4.16 28.18
CA GLN A 78 47.17 -4.34 26.86
C GLN A 78 46.24 -4.79 25.73
N ALA A 79 44.94 -4.56 25.83
CA ALA A 79 44.02 -4.87 24.74
C ALA A 79 44.14 -3.83 23.62
N ARG A 80 44.75 -4.22 22.48
CA ARG A 80 44.31 -3.69 21.17
C ARG A 80 42.81 -3.96 21.12
N LEU A 81 42.01 -2.92 21.39
CA LEU A 81 40.56 -2.94 21.25
C LEU A 81 40.25 -3.56 19.89
N LEU A 82 39.71 -4.78 19.88
CA LEU A 82 38.94 -5.28 18.74
C LEU A 82 37.81 -4.30 18.57
N HIS A 83 38.01 -3.39 17.63
CA HIS A 83 37.04 -2.36 17.36
C HIS A 83 35.86 -3.10 16.73
N ILE A 84 34.64 -2.80 17.16
CA ILE A 84 33.44 -3.42 16.57
C ILE A 84 33.35 -3.25 15.03
N SER A 85 34.09 -2.28 14.47
CA SER A 85 34.29 -2.15 13.02
C SER A 85 35.11 -3.28 12.37
N ASP A 86 35.74 -4.15 13.15
CA ASP A 86 36.51 -5.31 12.70
C ASP A 86 35.61 -6.52 12.40
N ILE A 87 34.33 -6.48 12.80
CA ILE A 87 33.35 -7.51 12.44
C ILE A 87 33.03 -7.35 10.93
N PRO A 88 33.19 -8.41 10.11
CA PRO A 88 32.92 -8.30 8.69
C PRO A 88 31.44 -7.92 8.43
N ALA A 89 31.21 -7.04 7.46
CA ALA A 89 29.86 -6.53 7.16
C ALA A 89 28.87 -7.65 6.75
N SER A 90 29.37 -8.75 6.21
CA SER A 90 28.53 -9.86 5.70
C SER A 90 27.82 -10.64 6.84
N PRO A 91 28.49 -11.18 7.86
CA PRO A 91 27.82 -11.77 9.04
C PRO A 91 26.87 -10.80 9.74
N MET A 92 27.28 -9.54 9.93
CA MET A 92 26.43 -8.51 10.54
C MET A 92 25.18 -8.24 9.70
N SER A 93 25.26 -8.31 8.38
CA SER A 93 24.09 -8.16 7.52
C SER A 93 23.08 -9.28 7.66
N VAL A 94 23.53 -10.50 7.89
CA VAL A 94 22.63 -11.65 8.10
C VAL A 94 21.94 -11.53 9.45
N ILE A 95 22.69 -11.22 10.51
CA ILE A 95 22.13 -10.99 11.85
C ILE A 95 21.11 -9.85 11.80
N LEU A 96 21.48 -8.69 11.25
CA LEU A 96 20.56 -7.56 11.14
C LEU A 96 19.34 -7.85 10.26
N ALA A 97 19.45 -8.67 9.20
CA ALA A 97 18.30 -9.00 8.38
C ALA A 97 17.31 -9.95 9.09
N LEU A 98 17.79 -10.71 10.07
CA LEU A 98 17.02 -11.72 10.81
C LEU A 98 16.54 -11.20 12.17
N SER A 99 17.18 -10.19 12.75
CA SER A 99 16.79 -9.60 14.04
C SER A 99 15.54 -8.74 13.92
N ASP A 100 14.65 -8.84 14.89
CA ASP A 100 13.54 -7.89 15.06
C ASP A 100 14.05 -6.47 15.32
N LEU A 101 13.17 -5.48 15.13
CA LEU A 101 13.54 -4.08 15.21
C LEU A 101 13.93 -3.64 16.63
N THR A 102 13.31 -4.21 17.66
CA THR A 102 13.63 -3.97 19.07
C THR A 102 15.06 -4.41 19.38
N THR A 103 15.46 -5.59 18.91
CA THR A 103 16.79 -6.14 19.03
C THR A 103 17.83 -5.24 18.35
N VAL A 104 17.54 -4.72 17.16
CA VAL A 104 18.43 -3.75 16.48
C VAL A 104 18.52 -2.42 17.23
N SER A 105 17.41 -1.97 17.82
CA SER A 105 17.38 -0.74 18.64
C SER A 105 18.22 -0.90 19.92
N ASN A 106 18.13 -2.05 20.59
CA ASN A 106 18.91 -2.38 21.78
C ASN A 106 20.41 -2.53 21.45
N LEU A 107 20.75 -3.12 20.30
CA LEU A 107 22.13 -3.20 19.82
C LEU A 107 22.72 -1.82 19.50
N LYS A 108 21.87 -0.86 19.12
CA LYS A 108 22.26 0.52 18.86
C LYS A 108 22.49 1.31 20.16
N SER A 109 21.65 1.11 21.18
CA SER A 109 21.75 1.85 22.44
C SER A 109 23.01 1.53 23.24
N THR A 110 23.69 0.42 22.89
CA THR A 110 24.87 -0.09 23.60
C THR A 110 26.17 0.64 23.28
N ALA A 111 26.41 1.19 22.05
CA ALA A 111 27.60 2.02 21.78
C ALA A 111 27.59 2.81 20.43
N ARG A 112 28.23 4.01 20.40
CA ARG A 112 28.42 4.85 19.19
C ARG A 112 29.19 4.15 18.04
N PRO A 113 30.23 3.32 18.28
CA PRO A 113 30.93 2.60 17.21
C PRO A 113 30.06 1.55 16.51
N ILE A 114 29.21 0.83 17.26
CA ILE A 114 28.23 -0.13 16.72
C ILE A 114 27.31 0.60 15.75
N ARG A 115 26.75 1.72 16.18
CA ARG A 115 25.85 2.54 15.36
C ARG A 115 26.44 2.92 13.99
N ASN A 116 27.72 3.31 13.95
CA ASN A 116 28.38 3.70 12.70
C ASN A 116 28.63 2.50 11.78
N ALA A 117 28.97 1.33 12.34
CA ALA A 117 29.18 0.11 11.56
C ALA A 117 27.87 -0.47 10.97
N LEU A 118 26.75 -0.35 11.70
CA LEU A 118 25.44 -0.82 11.24
C LEU A 118 24.85 0.06 10.14
N ARG A 119 25.20 1.36 10.07
CA ARG A 119 24.63 2.33 9.12
C ARG A 119 24.62 1.84 7.66
N PRO A 120 25.77 1.51 7.03
CA PRO A 120 25.78 1.10 5.64
C PRO A 120 25.04 -0.21 5.41
N ILE A 121 25.02 -1.11 6.40
CA ILE A 121 24.36 -2.41 6.32
C ILE A 121 22.84 -2.24 6.29
N VAL A 122 22.28 -1.51 7.27
CA VAL A 122 20.84 -1.23 7.33
C VAL A 122 20.37 -0.56 6.05
N ARG A 123 21.12 0.46 5.59
CA ARG A 123 20.75 1.22 4.41
C ARG A 123 20.81 0.41 3.12
N ARG A 124 21.84 -0.40 2.91
CA ARG A 124 22.06 -1.11 1.64
C ARG A 124 21.30 -2.42 1.54
N LEU A 125 20.92 -3.02 2.67
CA LEU A 125 20.38 -4.38 2.68
C LEU A 125 19.01 -4.49 3.34
N ARG A 126 18.81 -3.87 4.50
CA ARG A 126 17.55 -4.04 5.24
C ARG A 126 16.45 -3.12 4.72
N LEU A 127 16.77 -1.83 4.51
CA LEU A 127 15.79 -0.86 4.01
C LEU A 127 15.22 -1.26 2.63
N PRO A 128 16.01 -1.68 1.62
CA PRO A 128 15.47 -2.18 0.36
C PRO A 128 14.55 -3.39 0.53
N LYS A 129 14.93 -4.36 1.38
CA LYS A 129 14.06 -5.51 1.70
C LYS A 129 12.76 -5.10 2.38
N ALA A 130 12.81 -4.08 3.24
CA ALA A 130 11.61 -3.55 3.89
C ALA A 130 10.66 -2.89 2.86
N ILE A 131 11.21 -2.13 1.90
CA ILE A 131 10.46 -1.55 0.78
C ILE A 131 9.80 -2.63 -0.09
N GLU A 132 10.56 -3.68 -0.42
CA GLU A 132 10.05 -4.85 -1.18
C GLU A 132 8.93 -5.57 -0.42
N ARG A 133 9.12 -5.82 0.88
CA ARG A 133 8.10 -6.44 1.75
C ARG A 133 6.84 -5.59 1.86
N ALA A 134 7.00 -4.27 1.91
CA ALA A 134 5.91 -3.30 1.91
C ALA A 134 5.22 -3.17 0.53
N ARG A 135 5.73 -3.84 -0.51
CA ARG A 135 5.23 -3.81 -1.89
C ARG A 135 5.16 -2.41 -2.50
N VAL A 136 6.09 -1.54 -2.11
CA VAL A 136 6.22 -0.16 -2.63
C VAL A 136 7.52 0.05 -3.39
N GLY A 137 8.20 -1.03 -3.79
CA GLY A 137 9.34 -0.97 -4.70
C GLY A 137 8.95 -0.33 -6.03
N GLY A 138 9.74 0.65 -6.48
CA GLY A 138 9.43 1.46 -7.67
C GLY A 138 8.41 2.58 -7.44
N VAL A 139 7.70 2.59 -6.31
CA VAL A 139 6.72 3.63 -5.95
C VAL A 139 7.29 4.61 -4.92
N VAL A 140 8.03 4.10 -3.94
CA VAL A 140 8.65 4.89 -2.87
C VAL A 140 10.14 4.55 -2.81
N GLN A 141 10.97 5.59 -2.74
CA GLN A 141 12.38 5.48 -2.43
C GLN A 141 12.76 6.47 -1.33
N PHE A 142 13.87 6.22 -0.66
CA PHE A 142 14.41 7.13 0.35
C PHE A 142 15.65 7.82 -0.17
N ASP A 143 15.82 9.07 0.24
CA ASP A 143 16.96 9.90 -0.12
C ASP A 143 18.30 9.22 0.26
N ASP A 144 19.27 9.30 -0.65
CA ASP A 144 20.59 8.75 -0.45
C ASP A 144 21.46 9.63 0.47
N GLN A 145 20.96 10.78 0.92
CA GLN A 145 21.62 11.63 1.91
C GLN A 145 21.04 11.48 3.31
N LEU A 146 20.10 10.54 3.54
CA LEU A 146 19.54 10.32 4.86
C LEU A 146 20.62 10.11 5.94
N SER A 147 20.45 10.83 7.04
CA SER A 147 21.28 10.64 8.23
C SER A 147 21.08 9.22 8.75
N HIS A 148 22.00 8.73 9.58
CA HIS A 148 21.79 7.42 10.18
C HIS A 148 20.49 7.34 11.00
N GLY A 149 20.15 8.42 11.72
CA GLY A 149 18.90 8.48 12.47
C GLY A 149 17.68 8.36 11.55
N ASP A 150 17.72 9.03 10.41
CA ASP A 150 16.63 9.03 9.43
C ASP A 150 16.53 7.69 8.69
N VAL A 151 17.65 7.03 8.35
CA VAL A 151 17.62 5.67 7.78
C VAL A 151 16.93 4.69 8.72
N MET A 152 17.22 4.79 10.02
CA MET A 152 16.56 3.95 11.02
C MET A 152 15.08 4.29 11.16
N LYS A 153 14.72 5.57 11.07
CA LYS A 153 13.31 6.02 11.08
C LYS A 153 12.58 5.53 9.84
N ALA A 154 13.18 5.63 8.65
CA ALA A 154 12.66 5.10 7.40
C ALA A 154 12.43 3.58 7.48
N MET A 155 13.42 2.84 7.98
CA MET A 155 13.29 1.40 8.23
C MET A 155 12.16 1.09 9.21
N TRP A 156 12.08 1.83 10.31
CA TRP A 156 11.00 1.69 11.29
C TRP A 156 9.63 1.97 10.68
N VAL A 157 9.47 3.03 9.87
CA VAL A 157 8.19 3.31 9.22
C VAL A 157 7.85 2.22 8.19
N MET A 158 8.83 1.66 7.48
CA MET A 158 8.60 0.58 6.52
C MET A 158 8.26 -0.76 7.19
N GLU A 159 8.84 -1.07 8.36
CA GLU A 159 8.66 -2.35 9.05
C GLU A 159 7.56 -2.34 10.13
N GLU A 160 7.48 -1.27 10.94
CA GLU A 160 6.61 -1.15 12.13
C GLU A 160 5.52 -0.07 11.95
N GLY A 161 5.89 1.09 11.40
CA GLY A 161 4.96 2.19 11.10
C GLY A 161 4.02 1.93 9.92
N GLY A 162 4.13 0.74 9.32
CA GLY A 162 3.22 0.21 8.34
C GLY A 162 2.45 -0.97 8.93
N GLU A 163 1.61 -0.75 9.95
CA GLU A 163 0.43 -1.60 10.12
C GLU A 163 -0.26 -1.63 8.74
N GLY A 164 -0.01 -2.61 7.87
CA GLY A 164 -0.55 -2.80 6.50
C GLY A 164 -0.66 -1.62 5.51
N GLY A 165 -0.29 -0.38 5.84
CA GLY A 165 -0.73 0.82 5.14
C GLY A 165 0.09 1.22 3.91
N TRP A 166 1.32 0.72 3.77
CA TRP A 166 2.15 1.05 2.61
C TRP A 166 1.57 0.51 1.29
N GLY A 167 0.90 -0.64 1.31
CA GLY A 167 0.20 -1.15 0.13
C GLY A 167 -0.87 -0.15 -0.35
N GLU A 168 -1.67 0.38 0.56
CA GLU A 168 -2.73 1.35 0.22
C GLU A 168 -2.17 2.72 -0.21
N VAL A 169 -1.04 3.11 0.38
CA VAL A 169 -0.28 4.28 -0.02
C VAL A 169 0.27 4.11 -1.43
N GLY A 170 0.92 2.98 -1.70
CA GLY A 170 1.50 2.64 -3.00
C GLY A 170 0.44 2.60 -4.09
N ASP A 171 -0.71 2.00 -3.80
CA ASP A 171 -1.87 1.95 -4.70
C ASP A 171 -2.36 3.35 -5.09
N THR A 172 -2.49 4.23 -4.10
CA THR A 172 -3.01 5.57 -4.35
C THR A 172 -1.97 6.47 -5.03
N LEU A 173 -0.68 6.31 -4.72
CA LEU A 173 0.41 6.94 -5.47
C LEU A 173 0.41 6.48 -6.93
N SER A 174 0.18 5.20 -7.19
CA SER A 174 0.02 4.65 -8.54
C SER A 174 -1.21 5.20 -9.27
N VAL A 175 -2.29 5.53 -8.54
CA VAL A 175 -3.43 6.27 -9.09
C VAL A 175 -3.05 7.72 -9.39
N ALA A 176 -2.32 8.38 -8.49
CA ALA A 176 -1.88 9.76 -8.65
C ALA A 176 -0.90 9.96 -9.81
N GLU A 177 0.07 9.05 -9.98
CA GLU A 177 1.01 9.04 -11.10
C GLU A 177 0.28 8.88 -12.43
N HIS A 178 -0.61 7.89 -12.55
CA HIS A 178 -1.38 7.71 -13.77
C HIS A 178 -2.28 8.93 -14.07
N CYS A 179 -2.74 9.65 -13.04
CA CYS A 179 -3.46 10.91 -13.20
C CYS A 179 -2.55 12.12 -13.49
N GLY A 180 -1.22 11.97 -13.50
CA GLY A 180 -0.24 13.01 -13.78
C GLY A 180 0.05 13.95 -12.60
N TYR A 181 -0.24 13.54 -11.36
CA TYR A 181 -0.06 14.38 -10.16
C TYR A 181 1.22 14.12 -9.38
N CYS A 182 1.93 13.04 -9.68
CA CYS A 182 3.24 12.76 -9.12
C CYS A 182 4.07 11.96 -10.14
N GLN A 183 5.37 11.88 -9.90
CA GLN A 183 6.28 11.00 -10.62
C GLN A 183 6.77 9.92 -9.65
N LEU A 184 6.72 8.66 -10.08
CA LEU A 184 7.23 7.54 -9.29
C LEU A 184 8.64 7.16 -9.75
N PRO A 185 9.51 6.72 -8.83
CA PRO A 185 9.29 6.65 -7.38
C PRO A 185 9.30 8.04 -6.70
N VAL A 186 8.44 8.24 -5.69
CA VAL A 186 8.54 9.41 -4.81
C VAL A 186 9.74 9.27 -3.88
N THR A 187 10.51 10.34 -3.71
CA THR A 187 11.74 10.33 -2.89
C THR A 187 11.48 10.94 -1.53
N VAL A 188 11.43 10.11 -0.48
CA VAL A 188 11.22 10.54 0.90
C VAL A 188 12.54 10.98 1.53
N GLY A 189 12.61 12.25 1.92
CA GLY A 189 13.80 12.89 2.49
C GLY A 189 13.77 13.01 4.01
N ALA A 190 14.83 13.57 4.57
CA ALA A 190 14.95 13.77 6.02
C ALA A 190 13.83 14.70 6.56
N ALA A 191 13.50 15.77 5.84
CA ALA A 191 12.43 16.69 6.23
C ALA A 191 11.07 15.97 6.40
N ASP A 192 10.74 15.04 5.51
CA ASP A 192 9.49 14.27 5.56
C ASP A 192 9.44 13.42 6.83
N LEU A 193 10.53 12.70 7.05
CA LEU A 193 10.71 11.83 8.21
C LEU A 193 10.64 12.62 9.52
N GLN A 194 11.12 13.87 9.56
CA GLN A 194 11.05 14.70 10.76
C GLN A 194 9.64 15.26 11.00
N THR A 195 8.95 15.72 9.96
CA THR A 195 7.61 16.33 10.08
C THR A 195 6.54 15.30 10.44
N HIS A 196 6.67 14.06 9.97
CA HIS A 196 5.62 13.06 10.10
C HIS A 196 6.12 11.81 10.83
N ALA A 197 5.74 11.69 12.10
CA ALA A 197 6.37 10.73 12.99
C ALA A 197 6.02 9.25 12.69
N THR A 198 4.85 8.93 12.12
CA THR A 198 4.37 7.54 12.16
C THR A 198 3.48 7.03 11.01
N LYS A 199 2.90 7.89 10.16
CA LYS A 199 1.94 7.43 9.13
C LYS A 199 2.46 7.63 7.71
N ALA A 200 2.47 6.56 6.93
CA ALA A 200 2.96 6.54 5.56
C ALA A 200 2.31 7.62 4.66
N TRP A 201 1.00 7.85 4.79
CA TRP A 201 0.29 8.91 4.06
C TRP A 201 0.75 10.33 4.37
N MET A 202 1.14 10.58 5.62
CA MET A 202 1.65 11.89 5.99
C MET A 202 3.02 12.13 5.33
N LEU A 203 3.82 11.09 5.11
CA LEU A 203 5.13 11.20 4.47
C LEU A 203 5.05 11.50 2.98
N VAL A 204 4.15 10.83 2.25
CA VAL A 204 4.17 10.86 0.79
C VAL A 204 3.15 11.81 0.18
N GLY A 205 2.15 12.25 0.95
CA GLY A 205 1.05 13.06 0.45
C GLY A 205 1.50 14.34 -0.26
N ARG A 206 2.56 14.97 0.26
CA ARG A 206 3.14 16.20 -0.30
C ARG A 206 3.65 16.07 -1.74
N TYR A 207 3.90 14.84 -2.20
CA TYR A 207 4.38 14.57 -3.57
C TYR A 207 3.23 14.49 -4.59
N VAL A 208 1.98 14.52 -4.13
CA VAL A 208 0.80 14.50 -4.99
C VAL A 208 0.26 15.93 -5.16
N ALA A 209 0.72 16.58 -6.22
CA ALA A 209 0.34 17.95 -6.57
C ALA A 209 -0.85 17.94 -7.55
N LEU A 210 -1.98 18.47 -7.11
CA LEU A 210 -3.20 18.58 -7.90
C LEU A 210 -3.08 19.82 -8.80
N ARG A 211 -2.79 19.58 -10.08
CA ARG A 211 -2.52 20.64 -11.06
C ARG A 211 -3.47 20.54 -12.26
N ARG A 212 -3.82 21.69 -12.83
CA ARG A 212 -4.56 21.79 -14.10
C ARG A 212 -3.60 21.74 -15.30
N PRO A 213 -4.09 21.48 -16.52
CA PRO A 213 -3.29 21.60 -17.74
C PRO A 213 -2.64 22.98 -17.93
N THR A 214 -3.23 24.04 -17.36
CA THR A 214 -2.70 25.41 -17.38
C THR A 214 -1.49 25.62 -16.46
N GLY A 215 -1.09 24.59 -15.69
CA GLY A 215 -0.07 24.70 -14.65
C GLY A 215 -0.58 25.28 -13.32
N GLN A 216 -1.84 25.72 -13.25
CA GLN A 216 -2.45 26.20 -12.02
C GLN A 216 -2.44 25.11 -10.93
N HIS A 217 -1.97 25.48 -9.74
CA HIS A 217 -1.86 24.59 -8.60
C HIS A 217 -3.11 24.67 -7.71
N ASP A 218 -3.92 23.62 -7.71
CA ASP A 218 -5.16 23.56 -6.94
C ASP A 218 -4.95 23.02 -5.53
N GLY A 219 -3.80 22.41 -5.23
CA GLY A 219 -3.44 22.00 -3.88
C GLY A 219 -2.53 20.78 -3.87
N THR A 220 -2.13 20.38 -2.68
CA THR A 220 -1.32 19.18 -2.46
C THR A 220 -2.07 18.28 -1.49
N LEU A 221 -2.12 16.98 -1.76
CA LEU A 221 -2.79 16.00 -0.88
C LEU A 221 -1.91 15.66 0.32
N GLU A 222 -1.79 16.57 1.27
CA GLU A 222 -0.94 16.41 2.45
C GLU A 222 -1.78 16.28 3.73
N LEU A 223 -1.51 15.24 4.52
CA LEU A 223 -2.21 15.00 5.79
C LEU A 223 -1.50 15.71 6.94
N PHE A 224 -2.14 16.76 7.46
CA PHE A 224 -1.69 17.53 8.62
C PHE A 224 -2.44 17.05 9.86
N ARG A 225 -1.71 16.68 10.92
CA ARG A 225 -2.29 16.35 12.23
C ARG A 225 -2.08 17.52 13.18
N HIS A 226 -3.17 17.96 13.83
CA HIS A 226 -3.15 19.02 14.82
C HIS A 226 -3.33 18.48 16.24
N ASN A 227 -3.01 19.31 17.24
CA ASN A 227 -3.02 18.94 18.66
C ASN A 227 -4.39 18.51 19.19
N ASN A 228 -5.47 18.92 18.54
CA ASN A 228 -6.85 18.56 18.83
C ASN A 228 -7.29 17.23 18.16
N ASN A 229 -6.35 16.42 17.66
CA ASN A 229 -6.61 15.21 16.85
C ASN A 229 -7.33 15.48 15.52
N GLU A 230 -7.42 16.74 15.08
CA GLU A 230 -7.93 17.10 13.77
C GLU A 230 -6.92 16.69 12.69
N VAL A 231 -7.43 16.10 11.60
CA VAL A 231 -6.63 15.78 10.42
C VAL A 231 -7.15 16.60 9.24
N ARG A 232 -6.26 17.37 8.61
CA ARG A 232 -6.54 18.16 7.40
C ARG A 232 -5.79 17.58 6.22
N ILE A 233 -6.35 17.67 5.02
CA ILE A 233 -5.82 16.88 3.88
C ILE A 233 -5.41 17.68 2.64
N ILE A 234 -5.80 18.94 2.56
CA ILE A 234 -5.43 19.84 1.46
C ILE A 234 -5.03 21.17 2.11
N ARG A 235 -3.90 21.76 1.68
CA ARG A 235 -3.46 23.13 2.04
C ARG A 235 -3.41 23.48 3.54
N ASN A 236 -3.53 22.50 4.44
CA ASN A 236 -3.68 22.70 5.88
C ASN A 236 -4.85 23.64 6.29
N GLU A 237 -5.89 23.74 5.46
CA GLU A 237 -7.02 24.64 5.71
C GLU A 237 -8.02 24.02 6.72
N PRO A 238 -8.55 24.79 7.70
CA PRO A 238 -9.54 24.29 8.67
C PRO A 238 -10.81 23.71 8.05
N ASN A 239 -11.18 24.19 6.87
CA ASN A 239 -12.34 23.67 6.15
C ASN A 239 -12.06 22.28 5.57
N PHE A 240 -10.80 21.87 5.42
CA PHE A 240 -10.43 20.61 4.76
C PHE A 240 -10.15 19.48 5.74
N THR A 241 -10.90 19.51 6.84
CA THR A 241 -10.84 18.52 7.91
C THR A 241 -11.59 17.25 7.57
N ILE A 242 -11.00 16.12 7.95
CA ILE A 242 -11.58 14.79 7.82
C ILE A 242 -11.79 14.17 9.21
N THR A 243 -12.80 13.31 9.32
CA THR A 243 -13.04 12.51 10.53
C THR A 243 -12.65 11.07 10.26
N LEU A 244 -11.64 10.58 10.97
CA LEU A 244 -11.26 9.17 10.96
C LEU A 244 -12.19 8.39 11.90
N ASN A 245 -12.61 7.19 11.51
CA ASN A 245 -13.57 6.36 12.26
C ASN A 245 -14.82 7.14 12.69
N PRO A 246 -15.56 7.75 11.75
CA PRO A 246 -16.84 8.37 12.09
C PRO A 246 -17.78 7.32 12.70
N PRO A 247 -18.74 7.71 13.55
CA PRO A 247 -19.76 6.77 14.03
C PRO A 247 -20.59 6.25 12.84
N LEU A 248 -20.68 4.92 12.70
CA LEU A 248 -21.43 4.24 11.64
C LEU A 248 -22.43 3.25 12.24
N PRO A 249 -23.66 3.11 11.68
CA PRO A 249 -24.26 4.00 10.68
C PRO A 249 -24.45 5.41 11.24
N LEU A 250 -24.49 6.44 10.38
CA LEU A 250 -24.66 7.80 10.85
C LEU A 250 -26.09 7.97 11.42
N PRO A 251 -26.25 8.50 12.65
CA PRO A 251 -27.53 8.49 13.39
C PRO A 251 -28.72 9.12 12.66
N SER A 252 -28.47 10.01 11.71
CA SER A 252 -29.47 10.77 10.96
C SER A 252 -29.68 10.28 9.52
N ARG A 253 -29.12 9.11 9.15
CA ARG A 253 -29.18 8.61 7.76
C ARG A 253 -29.95 7.29 7.65
N PRO A 254 -30.69 7.08 6.55
CA PRO A 254 -31.28 5.78 6.25
C PRO A 254 -30.23 4.68 6.29
N VAL A 255 -30.57 3.53 6.89
CA VAL A 255 -29.70 2.36 6.92
C VAL A 255 -29.62 1.77 5.51
N HIS A 256 -28.55 2.10 4.78
CA HIS A 256 -28.24 1.57 3.45
C HIS A 256 -27.83 0.08 3.47
N PRO A 257 -27.98 -0.70 2.39
CA PRO A 257 -27.39 -2.05 2.26
C PRO A 257 -25.91 -2.20 2.63
N PHE A 258 -25.11 -1.14 2.47
CA PHE A 258 -23.70 -1.11 2.90
C PHE A 258 -23.51 -0.75 4.38
N SER A 259 -24.58 -0.31 5.04
CA SER A 259 -24.58 0.14 6.43
C SER A 259 -24.96 -0.98 7.41
N GLN A 260 -25.47 -2.12 6.92
CA GLN A 260 -25.39 -3.39 7.67
C GLN A 260 -23.98 -4.00 7.61
N HIS A 261 -22.99 -3.12 7.77
CA HIS A 261 -21.70 -3.40 8.37
C HIS A 261 -20.50 -3.84 7.47
N PRO A 262 -20.48 -3.81 6.11
CA PRO A 262 -19.25 -4.07 5.36
C PRO A 262 -18.11 -3.07 5.59
N PHE A 263 -18.38 -1.76 5.76
CA PHE A 263 -17.32 -0.78 6.04
C PHE A 263 -16.61 -1.05 7.37
N THR A 264 -17.34 -1.52 8.37
CA THR A 264 -16.83 -1.81 9.72
C THR A 264 -16.33 -3.26 9.86
N HIS A 265 -16.95 -4.23 9.19
CA HIS A 265 -16.50 -5.62 9.17
C HIS A 265 -15.19 -5.81 8.40
N HIS A 266 -14.96 -4.99 7.37
CA HIS A 266 -13.73 -5.05 6.60
C HIS A 266 -12.76 -3.90 6.92
N ALA A 267 -13.09 -3.04 7.89
CA ALA A 267 -12.23 -1.94 8.31
C ALA A 267 -10.84 -2.48 8.66
N LYS A 268 -9.83 -1.98 7.96
CA LYS A 268 -8.44 -2.21 8.31
C LYS A 268 -8.06 -1.20 9.39
N THR A 269 -7.46 -1.64 10.49
CA THR A 269 -7.02 -0.77 11.61
C THR A 269 -6.22 0.45 11.13
N HIS A 270 -5.40 0.24 10.10
CA HIS A 270 -4.50 1.25 9.52
C HIS A 270 -5.08 2.02 8.34
N ASP A 271 -6.19 1.57 7.77
CA ASP A 271 -6.91 2.25 6.69
C ASP A 271 -8.39 2.39 7.08
N PRO A 272 -8.68 3.10 8.20
CA PRO A 272 -10.01 3.16 8.78
C PRO A 272 -10.99 3.91 7.87
N PRO A 273 -12.31 3.71 8.04
CA PRO A 273 -13.33 4.53 7.40
C PRO A 273 -13.12 6.02 7.66
N VAL A 274 -13.40 6.85 6.66
CA VAL A 274 -13.18 8.31 6.73
C VAL A 274 -14.42 9.05 6.28
N ARG A 275 -14.84 10.05 7.06
CA ARG A 275 -15.81 11.04 6.61
C ARG A 275 -15.08 12.28 6.09
N SER A 276 -15.48 12.75 4.92
CA SER A 276 -14.95 13.97 4.32
C SER A 276 -16.06 14.80 3.68
N CYS A 277 -16.05 16.11 3.94
CA CYS A 277 -16.96 17.08 3.32
C CYS A 277 -16.36 17.72 2.07
N LEU A 278 -15.20 17.24 1.62
CA LEU A 278 -14.48 17.80 0.48
C LEU A 278 -15.14 17.42 -0.83
N VAL A 279 -15.39 18.43 -1.65
CA VAL A 279 -15.87 18.26 -3.01
C VAL A 279 -15.07 19.15 -3.95
N TRP A 280 -14.99 18.73 -5.20
CA TRP A 280 -14.55 19.60 -6.29
C TRP A 280 -15.77 20.25 -6.94
N GLN A 281 -15.77 21.58 -7.03
CA GLN A 281 -16.78 22.38 -7.71
C GLN A 281 -16.17 23.01 -8.97
N ASN A 282 -16.83 22.83 -10.12
CA ASN A 282 -16.34 23.38 -11.39
C ASN A 282 -16.27 24.92 -11.31
N GLY A 283 -15.18 25.51 -11.79
CA GLY A 283 -14.93 26.95 -11.72
C GLY A 283 -14.50 27.50 -10.34
N VAL A 284 -14.80 26.80 -9.25
CA VAL A 284 -14.46 27.24 -7.87
C VAL A 284 -13.23 26.53 -7.32
N GLY A 285 -13.12 25.22 -7.52
CA GLY A 285 -12.04 24.39 -7.00
C GLY A 285 -12.46 23.52 -5.81
N TRP A 286 -11.54 23.29 -4.86
CA TRP A 286 -11.84 22.55 -3.64
C TRP A 286 -12.76 23.36 -2.72
N ALA A 287 -13.87 22.75 -2.35
CA ALA A 287 -14.87 23.34 -1.47
C ALA A 287 -15.34 22.32 -0.44
N THR A 288 -16.01 22.82 0.60
CA THR A 288 -16.72 22.00 1.58
C THR A 288 -18.21 22.03 1.30
N VAL A 289 -18.86 20.87 1.40
CA VAL A 289 -20.31 20.82 1.55
C VAL A 289 -20.68 20.96 3.03
N GLY A 290 -21.93 21.34 3.31
CA GLY A 290 -22.43 21.47 4.68
C GLY A 290 -22.10 20.24 5.53
N ALA A 291 -21.85 20.43 6.84
CA ALA A 291 -21.28 19.40 7.71
C ALA A 291 -22.00 18.06 7.59
N ASN A 292 -23.33 18.05 7.52
CA ASN A 292 -24.15 16.84 7.43
C ASN A 292 -24.14 16.15 6.06
N ASN A 293 -23.60 16.82 5.02
CA ASN A 293 -23.58 16.36 3.63
C ASN A 293 -22.29 15.66 3.22
N GLY A 294 -21.34 15.47 4.14
CA GLY A 294 -20.07 14.78 3.87
C GLY A 294 -20.25 13.32 3.45
N LEU A 295 -19.39 12.88 2.54
CA LEU A 295 -19.29 11.48 2.12
C LEU A 295 -18.56 10.68 3.22
N VAL A 296 -18.99 9.45 3.43
CA VAL A 296 -18.26 8.43 4.18
C VAL A 296 -17.59 7.51 3.17
N TYR A 297 -16.32 7.22 3.39
CA TYR A 297 -15.53 6.31 2.57
C TYR A 297 -15.20 5.07 3.40
N ALA A 298 -15.13 3.93 2.71
CA ALA A 298 -14.74 2.66 3.32
C ALA A 298 -13.39 2.74 4.03
N SER A 299 -12.50 3.57 3.49
CA SER A 299 -11.17 3.77 4.03
C SER A 299 -10.57 5.13 3.68
N ALA A 300 -9.48 5.48 4.35
CA ALA A 300 -8.70 6.68 4.06
C ALA A 300 -8.11 6.63 2.63
N SER A 301 -7.61 5.47 2.20
CA SER A 301 -7.12 5.28 0.84
C SER A 301 -8.23 5.43 -0.20
N SER A 302 -9.44 4.91 0.08
CA SER A 302 -10.60 5.09 -0.80
C SER A 302 -10.95 6.57 -0.98
N MET A 303 -10.94 7.34 0.12
CA MET A 303 -11.16 8.78 0.07
C MET A 303 -10.05 9.50 -0.72
N LEU A 304 -8.78 9.16 -0.50
CA LEU A 304 -7.66 9.79 -1.22
C LEU A 304 -7.71 9.50 -2.73
N LYS A 305 -7.85 8.22 -3.11
CA LYS A 305 -8.05 7.78 -4.50
C LYS A 305 -9.24 8.54 -5.12
N ARG A 306 -10.33 8.74 -4.37
CA ARG A 306 -11.50 9.50 -4.84
C ARG A 306 -11.18 10.96 -5.09
N LEU A 307 -10.44 11.64 -4.20
CA LEU A 307 -10.06 13.04 -4.38
C LEU A 307 -9.19 13.21 -5.64
N VAL A 308 -8.18 12.35 -5.80
CA VAL A 308 -7.34 12.29 -7.00
C VAL A 308 -8.19 12.12 -8.25
N LEU A 309 -9.05 11.09 -8.27
CA LEU A 309 -9.89 10.79 -9.42
C LEU A 309 -10.91 11.90 -9.70
N ARG A 310 -11.52 12.48 -8.67
CA ARG A 310 -12.52 13.57 -8.82
C ARG A 310 -11.88 14.80 -9.44
N HIS A 311 -10.69 15.17 -8.97
CA HIS A 311 -9.92 16.26 -9.56
C HIS A 311 -9.55 15.96 -11.01
N ARG A 312 -9.05 14.75 -11.31
CA ARG A 312 -8.73 14.35 -12.68
C ARG A 312 -9.93 14.43 -13.62
N LEU A 313 -11.08 13.93 -13.17
CA LEU A 313 -12.31 13.92 -13.95
C LEU A 313 -12.88 15.31 -14.19
N LEU A 314 -12.91 16.18 -13.18
CA LEU A 314 -13.64 17.44 -13.24
C LEU A 314 -12.77 18.67 -13.53
N ALA A 315 -11.50 18.67 -13.10
CA ALA A 315 -10.60 19.81 -13.27
C ALA A 315 -9.75 19.69 -14.54
N VAL A 316 -9.38 18.46 -14.91
CA VAL A 316 -8.45 18.19 -16.03
C VAL A 316 -9.20 17.63 -17.25
N GLY A 317 -10.25 16.82 -17.05
CA GLY A 317 -11.06 16.27 -18.13
C GLY A 317 -10.37 15.13 -18.88
N GLY A 318 -10.75 14.90 -20.14
CA GLY A 318 -10.18 13.82 -20.96
C GLY A 318 -10.74 12.43 -20.65
N PHE A 319 -11.90 12.37 -20.01
CA PHE A 319 -12.66 11.14 -19.81
C PHE A 319 -13.95 11.20 -20.60
N ILE A 320 -14.34 10.05 -21.14
CA ILE A 320 -15.59 9.83 -21.83
C ILE A 320 -16.40 8.85 -20.99
N ASP A 321 -17.64 9.23 -20.71
CA ASP A 321 -18.61 8.39 -20.02
C ASP A 321 -19.28 7.47 -21.04
N SER A 322 -19.66 6.26 -20.61
CA SER A 322 -20.61 5.45 -21.37
C SER A 322 -21.89 6.27 -21.61
N PRO A 323 -22.45 6.26 -22.84
CA PRO A 323 -23.49 7.21 -23.25
C PRO A 323 -24.78 7.13 -22.43
N THR A 324 -25.03 6.04 -21.70
CA THR A 324 -26.15 5.93 -20.78
C THR A 324 -25.71 5.17 -19.53
N THR A 325 -26.07 5.68 -18.35
CA THR A 325 -25.95 4.90 -17.11
C THR A 325 -26.95 3.77 -17.20
N VAL A 326 -26.47 2.53 -17.24
CA VAL A 326 -27.34 1.36 -17.39
C VAL A 326 -27.84 0.96 -16.02
N VAL A 327 -29.15 0.85 -15.87
CA VAL A 327 -29.81 0.39 -14.66
C VAL A 327 -30.02 -1.11 -14.79
N VAL A 328 -29.44 -1.89 -13.89
CA VAL A 328 -29.51 -3.35 -13.93
C VAL A 328 -29.99 -3.87 -12.59
N ASP A 329 -31.06 -4.65 -12.59
CA ASP A 329 -31.50 -5.37 -11.39
C ASP A 329 -30.36 -6.32 -10.96
N ARG A 330 -29.93 -6.21 -9.70
CA ARG A 330 -28.75 -6.92 -9.20
C ARG A 330 -28.89 -8.44 -9.17
N SER A 331 -30.12 -8.96 -9.23
CA SER A 331 -30.46 -10.38 -9.20
C SER A 331 -30.34 -11.05 -10.57
N VAL A 332 -30.33 -10.28 -11.68
CA VAL A 332 -30.27 -10.85 -13.02
C VAL A 332 -28.99 -11.65 -13.25
N ARG A 333 -29.07 -12.59 -14.20
CA ARG A 333 -27.94 -13.46 -14.61
C ARG A 333 -27.26 -14.16 -13.42
N GLY A 334 -28.07 -14.59 -12.46
CA GLY A 334 -27.62 -15.36 -11.29
C GLY A 334 -26.99 -14.51 -10.18
N GLY A 335 -27.44 -13.26 -10.02
CA GLY A 335 -27.01 -12.39 -8.92
C GLY A 335 -25.56 -11.92 -9.03
N HIS A 336 -25.00 -11.81 -10.24
CA HIS A 336 -23.58 -11.45 -10.39
C HIS A 336 -23.27 -10.06 -9.82
N LEU A 337 -24.13 -9.08 -10.10
CA LEU A 337 -23.98 -7.73 -9.54
C LEU A 337 -24.20 -7.72 -8.03
N ASP A 338 -25.16 -8.50 -7.51
CA ASP A 338 -25.36 -8.62 -6.05
C ASP A 338 -24.09 -9.11 -5.34
N ARG A 339 -23.38 -10.09 -5.91
CA ARG A 339 -22.07 -10.53 -5.40
C ARG A 339 -21.00 -9.44 -5.45
N ILE A 340 -20.94 -8.66 -6.54
CA ILE A 340 -20.01 -7.51 -6.63
C ILE A 340 -20.31 -6.51 -5.51
N MET A 341 -21.57 -6.21 -5.25
CA MET A 341 -21.98 -5.20 -4.28
C MET A 341 -21.88 -5.67 -2.82
N THR A 342 -21.82 -6.98 -2.58
CA THR A 342 -21.73 -7.55 -1.22
C THR A 342 -20.32 -8.00 -0.84
N GLN A 343 -19.36 -8.02 -1.78
CA GLN A 343 -17.97 -8.38 -1.50
C GLN A 343 -17.25 -7.34 -0.63
N SER A 344 -16.06 -7.72 -0.14
CA SER A 344 -15.20 -6.79 0.61
C SER A 344 -14.85 -5.55 -0.20
N GLN A 345 -15.10 -4.37 0.39
CA GLN A 345 -14.88 -3.07 -0.25
C GLN A 345 -13.41 -2.69 -0.41
N HIS A 346 -12.49 -3.48 0.15
CA HIS A 346 -11.04 -3.34 -0.04
C HIS A 346 -10.47 -4.35 -1.04
N ALA A 347 -11.28 -5.28 -1.54
CA ALA A 347 -10.86 -6.24 -2.56
C ALA A 347 -11.28 -5.72 -3.95
N PRO A 348 -10.32 -5.42 -4.85
CA PRO A 348 -10.67 -5.17 -6.23
C PRO A 348 -11.22 -6.43 -6.89
N LEU A 349 -12.13 -6.24 -7.86
CA LEU A 349 -12.62 -7.32 -8.71
C LEU A 349 -11.47 -7.97 -9.50
N ASN A 350 -11.65 -9.22 -9.90
CA ASN A 350 -10.67 -9.89 -10.74
C ASN A 350 -10.42 -9.10 -12.03
N GLY A 351 -9.16 -8.81 -12.33
CA GLY A 351 -8.75 -7.97 -13.46
C GLY A 351 -8.79 -6.45 -13.20
N CYS A 352 -9.21 -6.01 -12.01
CA CYS A 352 -9.12 -4.61 -11.59
C CYS A 352 -7.91 -4.42 -10.67
N SER A 353 -7.27 -3.24 -10.75
CA SER A 353 -6.10 -2.94 -9.93
C SER A 353 -6.45 -2.31 -8.58
N HIS A 354 -7.53 -1.52 -8.52
CA HIS A 354 -7.94 -0.84 -7.28
C HIS A 354 -9.46 -0.78 -7.14
N VAL A 355 -9.91 -0.57 -5.90
CA VAL A 355 -11.30 -0.35 -5.53
C VAL A 355 -11.42 0.86 -4.62
N MET A 356 -12.55 1.55 -4.73
CA MET A 356 -12.99 2.55 -3.77
C MET A 356 -14.47 2.30 -3.48
N ALA A 357 -14.88 2.47 -2.23
CA ALA A 357 -16.29 2.46 -1.87
C ALA A 357 -16.63 3.66 -0.99
N TYR A 358 -17.82 4.21 -1.19
CA TYR A 358 -18.30 5.38 -0.47
C TYR A 358 -19.82 5.41 -0.35
N GLU A 359 -20.29 6.15 0.64
CA GLU A 359 -21.68 6.47 0.93
C GLU A 359 -21.84 8.00 1.04
N CYS A 360 -22.76 8.54 0.26
CA CYS A 360 -23.15 9.94 0.30
C CYS A 360 -24.20 10.19 1.38
N ALA A 361 -24.33 11.45 1.79
CA ALA A 361 -25.35 11.86 2.75
C ALA A 361 -26.78 11.66 2.31
N SER A 362 -27.01 11.72 1.01
CA SER A 362 -28.29 11.43 0.39
C SER A 362 -28.68 9.94 0.46
N GLY A 363 -27.80 9.06 0.95
CA GLY A 363 -28.00 7.60 0.93
C GLY A 363 -27.52 6.94 -0.36
N TRP A 364 -26.94 7.70 -1.31
CA TRP A 364 -26.35 7.11 -2.50
C TRP A 364 -25.09 6.37 -2.09
N CYS A 365 -24.91 5.16 -2.59
CA CYS A 365 -23.67 4.44 -2.35
C CYS A 365 -23.04 3.98 -3.64
N GLY A 366 -21.72 4.02 -3.67
CA GLY A 366 -20.95 3.70 -4.85
C GLY A 366 -19.78 2.80 -4.53
N GLN A 367 -19.51 1.86 -5.43
CA GLN A 367 -18.25 1.17 -5.55
C GLN A 367 -17.65 1.50 -6.92
N ALA A 368 -16.37 1.83 -6.96
CA ALA A 368 -15.64 2.13 -8.18
C ALA A 368 -14.43 1.21 -8.29
N HIS A 369 -14.26 0.55 -9.42
CA HIS A 369 -13.12 -0.32 -9.68
C HIS A 369 -12.30 0.20 -10.86
N ARG A 370 -10.98 0.22 -10.69
CA ARG A 370 -10.06 0.62 -11.77
C ARG A 370 -9.78 -0.57 -12.67
N LEU A 371 -10.15 -0.44 -13.94
CA LEU A 371 -10.02 -1.49 -14.96
C LEU A 371 -8.61 -1.57 -15.56
N THR A 372 -7.83 -0.50 -15.43
CA THR A 372 -6.49 -0.39 -16.03
C THR A 372 -5.39 -0.34 -14.98
N SER A 373 -4.25 -0.99 -15.22
CA SER A 373 -3.06 -0.90 -14.35
C SER A 373 -2.25 0.37 -14.67
N SER A 374 -1.06 0.51 -14.09
CA SER A 374 -0.08 1.54 -14.47
C SER A 374 0.53 1.30 -15.85
N ASP A 375 0.50 0.06 -16.34
CA ASP A 375 1.10 -0.33 -17.64
C ASP A 375 0.17 -0.06 -18.82
N ASP A 376 -1.11 0.19 -18.54
CA ASP A 376 -2.08 0.60 -19.54
C ASP A 376 -1.89 2.09 -19.89
N PRO A 377 -1.90 2.48 -21.18
CA PRO A 377 -1.68 3.87 -21.60
C PRO A 377 -2.91 4.78 -21.41
N PHE A 378 -3.92 4.30 -20.68
CA PHE A 378 -5.16 5.03 -20.43
C PHE A 378 -5.78 4.59 -19.11
N ILE A 379 -6.64 5.45 -18.56
CA ILE A 379 -7.33 5.22 -17.31
C ILE A 379 -8.75 4.78 -17.61
N SER A 380 -9.20 3.69 -17.01
CA SER A 380 -10.62 3.35 -17.03
C SER A 380 -11.13 2.86 -15.69
N TRP A 381 -12.37 3.26 -15.38
CA TRP A 381 -13.08 2.93 -14.16
C TRP A 381 -14.49 2.44 -14.49
N ILE A 382 -14.97 1.48 -13.72
CA ILE A 382 -16.38 1.10 -13.68
C ILE A 382 -16.95 1.48 -12.32
N PHE A 383 -18.12 2.10 -12.33
CA PHE A 383 -18.84 2.55 -11.15
C PHE A 383 -20.13 1.73 -11.03
N PHE A 384 -20.39 1.24 -9.83
CA PHE A 384 -21.62 0.59 -9.43
C PHE A 384 -22.26 1.46 -8.36
N ILE A 385 -23.45 1.97 -8.62
CA ILE A 385 -24.11 2.96 -7.77
C ILE A 385 -25.51 2.46 -7.41
N ILE A 386 -25.84 2.48 -6.11
CA ILE A 386 -27.18 2.20 -5.59
C ILE A 386 -27.82 3.53 -5.22
N GLN A 387 -29.04 3.75 -5.71
CA GLN A 387 -29.81 4.95 -5.40
C GLN A 387 -30.51 4.82 -4.03
N PRO A 388 -30.75 5.94 -3.34
CA PRO A 388 -31.50 5.93 -2.09
C PRO A 388 -32.89 5.34 -2.28
N GLY A 389 -33.26 4.37 -1.44
CA GLY A 389 -34.58 3.74 -1.49
C GLY A 389 -34.77 2.70 -2.59
N ASN A 390 -33.79 2.51 -3.49
CA ASN A 390 -33.82 1.44 -4.49
C ASN A 390 -32.61 0.52 -4.30
N ASN A 391 -32.80 -0.52 -3.50
CA ASN A 391 -31.75 -1.49 -3.20
C ASN A 391 -31.65 -2.62 -4.23
N GLN A 392 -32.55 -2.67 -5.23
CA GLN A 392 -32.56 -3.74 -6.23
C GLN A 392 -31.77 -3.36 -7.47
N ASP A 393 -31.86 -2.10 -7.89
CA ASP A 393 -31.18 -1.66 -9.10
C ASP A 393 -29.79 -1.11 -8.84
N VAL A 394 -28.85 -1.52 -9.70
CA VAL A 394 -27.49 -1.00 -9.72
C VAL A 394 -27.29 -0.19 -10.99
N HIS A 395 -26.96 1.08 -10.79
CA HIS A 395 -26.52 1.97 -11.86
C HIS A 395 -25.06 1.68 -12.20
N VAL A 396 -24.83 1.21 -13.42
CA VAL A 396 -23.50 0.92 -13.95
C VAL A 396 -23.08 2.05 -14.88
N THR A 397 -21.95 2.68 -14.56
CA THR A 397 -21.34 3.73 -15.40
C THR A 397 -19.90 3.35 -15.68
N ILE A 398 -19.47 3.45 -16.95
CA ILE A 398 -18.08 3.23 -17.35
C ILE A 398 -17.47 4.58 -17.71
N ARG A 399 -16.26 4.83 -17.24
CA ARG A 399 -15.47 6.02 -17.60
C ARG A 399 -14.14 5.61 -18.16
N THR A 400 -13.70 6.24 -19.24
CA THR A 400 -12.41 5.92 -19.86
C THR A 400 -11.74 7.14 -20.45
N SER A 401 -10.41 7.17 -20.40
CA SER A 401 -9.56 8.08 -21.16
C SER A 401 -8.94 7.41 -22.40
N GLU A 402 -9.43 6.22 -22.78
CA GLU A 402 -9.06 5.59 -24.05
C GLU A 402 -9.43 6.51 -25.21
N ALA A 403 -8.50 6.70 -26.15
CA ALA A 403 -8.80 7.42 -27.38
C ALA A 403 -9.81 6.61 -28.22
N PRO A 404 -10.83 7.26 -28.81
CA PRO A 404 -11.74 6.56 -29.71
C PRO A 404 -10.99 5.83 -30.83
N ALA A 405 -11.44 4.63 -31.18
CA ALA A 405 -10.88 3.87 -32.29
C ALA A 405 -10.91 4.68 -33.59
N ALA A 406 -9.80 4.68 -34.33
CA ALA A 406 -9.66 5.44 -35.55
C ALA A 406 -10.71 4.99 -36.60
N GLY A 407 -11.34 5.95 -37.27
CA GLY A 407 -12.36 5.68 -38.28
C GLY A 407 -13.74 5.29 -37.75
N VAL A 408 -13.94 5.25 -36.42
CA VAL A 408 -15.24 4.95 -35.81
C VAL A 408 -16.04 6.24 -35.58
N PRO A 409 -17.29 6.34 -36.07
CA PRO A 409 -18.16 7.50 -35.83
C PRO A 409 -18.38 7.83 -34.36
N HIS A 410 -18.67 9.09 -34.04
CA HIS A 410 -18.88 9.53 -32.66
C HIS A 410 -20.14 8.91 -32.03
N ASP A 411 -21.16 8.61 -32.84
CA ASP A 411 -22.42 7.99 -32.45
C ASP A 411 -22.36 6.45 -32.46
N ALA A 412 -21.23 5.85 -32.87
CA ALA A 412 -21.06 4.41 -32.85
C ALA A 412 -21.14 3.84 -31.41
N PRO A 413 -21.54 2.57 -31.25
CA PRO A 413 -21.59 1.91 -29.95
C PRO A 413 -20.31 2.04 -29.14
N PHE A 414 -20.44 2.12 -27.81
CA PHE A 414 -19.31 2.27 -26.88
C PHE A 414 -18.22 1.21 -27.11
N THR A 415 -18.63 -0.03 -27.39
CA THR A 415 -17.71 -1.16 -27.62
C THR A 415 -16.89 -1.04 -28.89
N GLN A 416 -17.38 -0.32 -29.90
CA GLN A 416 -16.64 -0.03 -31.13
C GLN A 416 -15.71 1.16 -30.93
N ARG A 417 -16.16 2.18 -30.20
CA ARG A 417 -15.37 3.39 -29.91
C ARG A 417 -14.22 3.10 -28.95
N PHE A 418 -14.42 2.27 -27.93
CA PHE A 418 -13.44 2.02 -26.85
C PHE A 418 -13.22 0.52 -26.64
N PRO A 419 -12.66 -0.18 -27.64
CA PRO A 419 -12.58 -1.64 -27.63
C PRO A 419 -11.73 -2.20 -26.48
N ARG A 420 -10.67 -1.49 -26.04
CA ARG A 420 -9.81 -1.97 -24.95
C ARG A 420 -10.51 -1.86 -23.60
N THR A 421 -11.23 -0.76 -23.38
CA THR A 421 -12.09 -0.57 -22.21
C THR A 421 -13.20 -1.61 -22.19
N ALA A 422 -13.92 -1.77 -23.30
CA ALA A 422 -14.99 -2.74 -23.42
C ALA A 422 -14.51 -4.18 -23.13
N ALA A 423 -13.34 -4.57 -23.63
CA ALA A 423 -12.76 -5.87 -23.33
C ALA A 423 -12.49 -6.07 -21.82
N LYS A 424 -11.98 -5.06 -21.12
CA LYS A 424 -11.78 -5.11 -19.66
C LYS A 424 -13.11 -5.15 -18.91
N VAL A 425 -14.09 -4.34 -19.31
CA VAL A 425 -15.44 -4.33 -18.72
C VAL A 425 -16.13 -5.69 -18.88
N ARG A 426 -16.05 -6.32 -20.06
CA ARG A 426 -16.64 -7.66 -20.31
C ARG A 426 -16.12 -8.70 -19.32
N ARG A 427 -14.82 -8.69 -19.01
CA ARG A 427 -14.22 -9.63 -18.05
C ARG A 427 -14.77 -9.42 -16.64
N VAL A 428 -14.97 -8.18 -16.22
CA VAL A 428 -15.43 -7.83 -14.87
C VAL A 428 -16.93 -8.10 -14.70
N LEU A 429 -17.74 -7.71 -15.70
CA LEU A 429 -19.18 -7.89 -15.66
C LEU A 429 -19.62 -9.33 -15.97
N GLY A 430 -18.80 -10.11 -16.67
CA GLY A 430 -19.10 -11.51 -16.98
C GLY A 430 -20.50 -11.66 -17.62
N PRO A 431 -21.42 -12.42 -17.02
CA PRO A 431 -22.77 -12.62 -17.56
C PRO A 431 -23.60 -11.35 -17.77
N THR A 432 -23.33 -10.26 -17.03
CA THR A 432 -24.10 -9.00 -17.15
C THR A 432 -23.52 -8.03 -18.18
N ALA A 433 -22.37 -8.38 -18.79
CA ALA A 433 -21.70 -7.52 -19.75
C ALA A 433 -22.59 -7.19 -20.96
N ALA A 434 -23.38 -8.15 -21.45
CA ALA A 434 -24.21 -7.97 -22.62
C ALA A 434 -25.37 -6.98 -22.40
N ILE A 435 -25.88 -6.89 -21.17
CA ILE A 435 -26.88 -5.89 -20.78
C ILE A 435 -26.23 -4.50 -20.79
N VAL A 436 -25.07 -4.36 -20.14
CA VAL A 436 -24.40 -3.06 -19.95
C VAL A 436 -23.74 -2.52 -21.22
N LEU A 437 -23.13 -3.38 -22.03
CA LEU A 437 -22.34 -2.96 -23.20
C LEU A 437 -23.08 -3.08 -24.52
N ASP A 438 -23.96 -4.08 -24.64
CA ASP A 438 -24.59 -4.45 -25.91
C ASP A 438 -26.11 -4.13 -25.90
N GLY A 439 -26.63 -3.58 -24.79
CA GLY A 439 -28.02 -3.12 -24.68
C GLY A 439 -29.06 -4.24 -24.67
N GLN A 440 -28.66 -5.47 -24.30
CA GLN A 440 -29.61 -6.56 -24.15
C GLN A 440 -30.63 -6.27 -23.04
N ALA A 441 -31.88 -6.71 -23.25
CA ALA A 441 -32.89 -6.65 -22.20
C ALA A 441 -32.40 -7.41 -20.95
N PRO A 442 -32.61 -6.83 -19.74
CA PRO A 442 -32.12 -7.39 -18.48
C PRO A 442 -32.61 -8.81 -18.19
#